data_AF-A0A975GG73-F1
#
_entry.id   AF-A0A975GG73-F1
#
_cell.length_a   1.000
_cell.length_b   1.000
_cell.length_c   1.000
_cell.angle_alpha   90.00
_cell.angle_beta   90.00
_cell.angle_gamma   90.00
#
_symmetry.space_group_name_H-M   'P 1'
#
loop_
_entity.id
_entity.type
_entity.pdbx_description
1 polymer ?
#
loop_
_entity_poly.entity_id
_entity_poly.type
_entity_poly.pdbx_seq_one_letter_code
_entity_poly.pdbx_strand_id
1 'polypeptide(L)'
;MTKTSKSSIASIKEKIRETITAYYQGSSKMTKNFQDDDREEAMITLFDLYKDQTEGRSGVDAFLKLDGKTVPFELKTTSQGSVTTVRDFGPDHILKWKNKHWLIGFFIKGREYYKYGSPSMMEKWIKSKEEGAIFTTTRFKKRLQPGKDARNSKRPGKISD
;
A
#
# COMPACT_ATOMS: atom_id res chain seq x y z
N MET A 1 5.65 -20.78 2.80
CA MET A 1 4.83 -19.60 3.19
C MET A 1 3.44 -20.05 3.56
N THR A 2 3.10 -19.97 4.85
CA THR A 2 1.84 -20.48 5.41
C THR A 2 0.68 -19.56 5.03
N LYS A 3 -0.31 -20.09 4.30
CA LYS A 3 -1.60 -19.41 4.14
C LYS A 3 -2.25 -19.29 5.53
N THR A 4 -2.53 -18.08 5.98
CA THR A 4 -3.30 -17.84 7.21
C THR A 4 -4.67 -18.51 7.06
N SER A 5 -5.02 -19.40 8.00
CA SER A 5 -6.30 -20.12 7.95
C SER A 5 -7.47 -19.15 8.18
N LYS A 6 -8.68 -19.49 7.69
CA LYS A 6 -9.89 -18.67 7.88
C LYS A 6 -10.15 -18.34 9.36
N SER A 7 -9.93 -19.31 10.24
CA SER A 7 -10.05 -19.13 11.70
C SER A 7 -9.02 -18.14 12.22
N SER A 8 -7.76 -18.20 11.78
CA SER A 8 -6.73 -17.25 12.18
C SER A 8 -7.00 -15.82 11.67
N ILE A 9 -7.56 -15.67 10.46
CA ILE A 9 -7.98 -14.36 9.94
C ILE A 9 -9.10 -13.75 10.80
N ALA A 10 -10.03 -14.58 11.29
CA ALA A 10 -11.10 -14.13 12.17
C ALA A 10 -10.54 -13.62 13.52
N SER A 11 -9.64 -14.37 14.15
CA SER A 11 -8.98 -13.95 15.40
C SER A 11 -8.19 -12.65 15.25
N ILE A 12 -7.46 -12.49 14.13
CA ILE A 12 -6.74 -11.24 13.84
C ILE A 12 -7.72 -10.09 13.67
N LYS A 13 -8.78 -10.29 12.88
CA LYS A 13 -9.80 -9.26 12.64
C LYS A 13 -10.48 -8.83 13.94
N GLU A 14 -10.75 -9.78 14.84
CA GLU A 14 -11.35 -9.52 16.14
C GLU A 14 -10.42 -8.73 17.06
N LYS A 15 -9.17 -9.19 17.27
CA LYS A 15 -8.16 -8.44 18.06
C LYS A 15 -8.03 -7.01 17.57
N ILE A 16 -7.86 -6.80 16.26
CA ILE A 16 -7.73 -5.47 15.67
C ILE A 16 -8.99 -4.62 15.87
N ARG A 17 -10.19 -5.21 15.71
CA ARG A 17 -11.46 -4.51 15.93
C ARG A 17 -11.61 -4.06 17.39
N GLU A 18 -11.27 -4.92 18.33
CA GLU A 18 -11.33 -4.63 19.76
C GLU A 18 -10.36 -3.51 20.13
N THR A 19 -9.11 -3.58 19.66
CA THR A 19 -8.12 -2.51 19.85
C THR A 19 -8.63 -1.16 19.32
N ILE A 20 -9.17 -1.13 18.09
CA ILE A 20 -9.72 0.09 17.49
C ILE A 20 -10.90 0.62 18.32
N THR A 21 -11.78 -0.27 18.78
CA THR A 21 -12.96 0.10 19.57
C THR A 21 -12.56 0.69 20.92
N ALA A 22 -11.63 0.02 21.61
CA ALA A 22 -11.09 0.49 22.89
C ALA A 22 -10.39 1.85 22.73
N TYR A 23 -9.61 2.04 21.66
CA TYR A 23 -8.95 3.30 21.35
C TYR A 23 -9.95 4.47 21.31
N TYR A 24 -11.07 4.31 20.59
CA TYR A 24 -12.07 5.40 20.50
C TYR A 24 -12.91 5.57 21.77
N GLN A 25 -13.07 4.53 22.58
CA GLN A 25 -13.80 4.63 23.85
C GLN A 25 -12.97 5.32 24.94
N GLY A 26 -11.64 5.21 24.89
CA GLY A 26 -10.73 5.75 25.92
C GLY A 26 -10.05 7.09 25.60
N SER A 27 -10.15 7.62 24.37
CA SER A 27 -9.30 8.73 23.94
C SER A 27 -10.03 10.08 23.80
N SER A 28 -9.61 11.07 24.61
CA SER A 28 -9.78 12.50 24.28
C SER A 28 -8.80 12.86 23.15
N LYS A 29 -9.31 13.47 22.07
CA LYS A 29 -8.57 13.78 20.83
C LYS A 29 -7.16 14.33 21.09
N MET A 30 -6.14 13.59 20.67
CA MET A 30 -4.76 14.09 20.59
C MET A 30 -4.44 14.46 19.13
N THR A 31 -4.12 15.73 18.90
CA THR A 31 -3.61 16.19 17.61
C THR A 31 -2.31 16.93 17.84
N LYS A 32 -1.23 16.16 18.01
CA LYS A 32 0.13 16.68 17.93
C LYS A 32 0.63 16.44 16.50
N ASN A 33 1.37 17.42 15.98
CA ASN A 33 1.92 17.37 14.63
C ASN A 33 3.05 16.33 14.60
N PHE A 34 2.71 15.07 14.29
CA PHE A 34 3.65 13.96 14.27
C PHE A 34 4.24 13.76 12.87
N GLN A 35 5.52 13.38 12.80
CA GLN A 35 6.15 12.89 11.56
C GLN A 35 5.61 11.50 11.22
N ASP A 36 5.85 11.03 9.99
CA ASP A 36 5.31 9.74 9.54
C ASP A 36 5.88 8.56 10.35
N ASP A 37 7.15 8.64 10.77
CA ASP A 37 7.83 7.64 11.60
C ASP A 37 7.18 7.51 12.98
N ASP A 38 6.85 8.63 13.63
CA ASP A 38 6.19 8.62 14.94
C ASP A 38 4.77 8.03 14.88
N ARG A 39 4.06 8.27 13.76
CA ARG A 39 2.73 7.69 13.55
C ARG A 39 2.79 6.18 13.36
N GLU A 40 3.82 5.71 12.67
CA GLU A 40 4.06 4.27 12.52
C GLU A 40 4.40 3.62 13.86
N GLU A 41 5.25 4.25 14.67
CA GLU A 41 5.60 3.75 16.01
C GLU A 41 4.39 3.73 16.95
N ALA A 42 3.54 4.76 16.88
CA ALA A 42 2.27 4.78 17.61
C ALA A 42 1.34 3.63 17.19
N MET A 43 1.29 3.30 15.89
CA MET A 43 0.53 2.16 15.40
C MET A 43 1.09 0.82 15.91
N ILE A 44 2.42 0.66 15.88
CA ILE A 44 3.08 -0.55 16.38
C ILE A 44 2.73 -0.78 17.84
N THR A 45 2.83 0.28 18.65
CA THR A 45 2.48 0.25 20.08
C THR A 45 1.00 -0.04 20.28
N LEU A 46 0.10 0.67 19.58
CA LEU A 46 -1.34 0.53 19.75
C LEU A 46 -1.84 -0.87 19.42
N PHE A 47 -1.29 -1.49 18.37
CA PHE A 47 -1.71 -2.79 17.88
C PHE A 47 -0.88 -3.96 18.40
N ASP A 48 0.01 -3.72 19.37
CA ASP A 48 0.86 -4.76 19.98
C ASP A 48 1.66 -5.52 18.91
N LEU A 49 2.23 -4.74 17.97
CA LEU A 49 3.09 -5.23 16.91
C LEU A 49 4.57 -5.10 17.32
N TYR A 50 5.44 -5.78 16.58
CA TYR A 50 6.88 -5.62 16.72
C TYR A 50 7.57 -5.52 15.37
N LYS A 51 8.67 -4.77 15.31
CA LYS A 51 9.58 -4.72 14.17
C LYS A 51 10.65 -5.79 14.32
N ASP A 52 10.86 -6.58 13.26
CA ASP A 52 12.02 -7.46 13.19
C ASP A 52 13.21 -6.64 12.68
N GLN A 53 14.25 -6.48 13.51
CA GLN A 53 15.43 -5.69 13.14
C GLN A 53 16.30 -6.38 12.06
N THR A 54 16.04 -7.65 11.77
CA THR A 54 16.71 -8.39 10.69
C THR A 54 16.08 -8.11 9.32
N GLU A 55 14.84 -7.63 9.29
CA GLU A 55 14.17 -7.16 8.08
C GLU A 55 14.73 -5.77 7.75
N GLY A 56 15.48 -5.65 6.65
CA GLY A 56 15.97 -4.36 6.17
C GLY A 56 14.82 -3.41 5.76
N ARG A 57 15.14 -2.20 5.29
CA ARG A 57 14.15 -1.18 4.84
C ARG A 57 13.15 -1.67 3.78
N SER A 58 13.48 -2.71 3.03
CA SER A 58 12.63 -3.32 2.00
C SER A 58 11.76 -4.48 2.52
N GLY A 59 11.88 -4.83 3.80
CA GLY A 59 11.24 -5.97 4.44
C GLY A 59 9.77 -5.76 4.82
N VAL A 60 9.35 -6.48 5.85
CA VAL A 60 8.01 -6.35 6.47
C VAL A 60 8.01 -5.24 7.52
N ASP A 61 7.02 -4.33 7.43
CA ASP A 61 6.95 -3.15 8.30
C ASP A 61 6.78 -3.52 9.78
N ALA A 62 5.93 -4.51 10.08
CA ALA A 62 5.75 -5.01 11.44
C ALA A 62 5.14 -6.42 11.46
N PHE A 63 5.21 -7.07 12.61
CA PHE A 63 4.65 -8.41 12.84
C PHE A 63 3.74 -8.42 14.06
N LEU A 64 2.68 -9.23 14.00
CA LEU A 64 1.83 -9.56 15.14
C LEU A 64 2.13 -10.98 15.58
N LYS A 65 2.34 -11.18 16.89
CA LYS A 65 2.41 -12.50 17.49
C LYS A 65 1.02 -12.90 18.00
N LEU A 66 0.44 -13.94 17.42
CA LEU A 66 -0.90 -14.42 17.80
C LEU A 66 -0.93 -15.95 17.73
N ASP A 67 -1.36 -16.60 18.82
CA ASP A 67 -1.48 -18.06 18.93
C ASP A 67 -0.20 -18.82 18.51
N GLY A 68 0.96 -18.30 18.94
CA GLY A 68 2.27 -18.87 18.58
C GLY A 68 2.70 -18.67 17.13
N LYS A 69 1.93 -17.91 16.33
CA LYS A 69 2.24 -17.59 14.94
C LYS A 69 2.70 -16.14 14.79
N THR A 70 3.57 -15.92 13.82
CA THR A 70 4.01 -14.60 13.39
C THR A 70 3.26 -14.21 12.13
N VAL A 71 2.53 -13.08 12.20
CA VAL A 71 1.68 -12.58 11.11
C VAL A 71 2.30 -11.28 10.58
N PRO A 72 2.66 -11.21 9.28
CA PRO A 72 3.25 -10.01 8.70
C PRO A 72 2.20 -8.93 8.41
N PHE A 73 2.52 -7.70 8.80
CA PHE A 73 1.73 -6.50 8.53
C PHE A 73 2.50 -5.52 7.63
N GLU A 74 1.76 -4.89 6.72
CA GLU A 74 2.15 -3.67 6.03
C GLU A 74 1.45 -2.49 6.71
N LEU A 75 2.22 -1.47 7.07
CA LEU A 75 1.75 -0.27 7.74
C LEU A 75 1.74 0.89 6.73
N LYS A 76 0.68 1.70 6.79
CA LYS A 76 0.60 2.97 6.05
C LYS A 76 -0.05 4.03 6.91
N THR A 77 0.43 5.26 6.78
CA THR A 77 -0.18 6.44 7.41
C THR A 77 -0.49 7.47 6.32
N THR A 78 -1.53 8.29 6.53
CA THR A 78 -1.86 9.39 5.63
C THR A 78 -2.50 10.55 6.38
N SER A 79 -2.09 11.77 6.05
CA SER A 79 -2.69 13.02 6.54
C SER A 79 -3.62 13.69 5.53
N GLN A 80 -3.57 13.26 4.26
CA GLN A 80 -4.33 13.84 3.14
C GLN A 80 -5.57 13.02 2.76
N GLY A 81 -5.75 11.84 3.37
CA GLY A 81 -6.91 10.97 3.16
C GLY A 81 -6.80 10.01 1.98
N SER A 82 -5.73 10.08 1.19
CA SER A 82 -5.35 9.07 0.22
C SER A 82 -4.03 8.41 0.62
N VAL A 83 -3.93 7.10 0.38
CA VAL A 83 -2.68 6.35 0.54
C VAL A 83 -2.04 6.24 -0.84
N THR A 84 -0.89 6.88 -1.03
CA THR A 84 -0.11 6.74 -2.26
C THR A 84 0.59 5.39 -2.26
N THR A 85 0.34 4.58 -3.29
CA THR A 85 1.13 3.36 -3.53
C THR A 85 2.43 3.70 -4.25
N VAL A 86 3.43 2.82 -4.12
CA VAL A 86 4.73 2.91 -4.79
C VAL A 86 4.61 3.39 -6.23
N ARG A 87 5.50 4.31 -6.62
CA ARG A 87 5.49 4.99 -7.93
C ARG A 87 5.68 4.00 -9.10
N ASP A 88 6.47 2.94 -8.86
CA ASP A 88 6.75 1.86 -9.82
C ASP A 88 6.12 0.54 -9.35
N PHE A 89 4.79 0.45 -9.46
CA PHE A 89 4.07 -0.78 -9.12
C PHE A 89 4.36 -1.88 -10.16
N GLY A 90 4.77 -3.06 -9.69
CA GLY A 90 5.20 -4.18 -10.53
C GLY A 90 4.97 -5.55 -9.88
N PRO A 91 5.24 -6.65 -10.59
CA PRO A 91 4.97 -8.01 -10.13
C PRO A 91 5.58 -8.34 -8.76
N ASP A 92 6.77 -7.81 -8.47
CA ASP A 92 7.44 -8.03 -7.19
C ASP A 92 6.67 -7.44 -5.99
N HIS A 93 5.98 -6.31 -6.21
CA HIS A 93 5.11 -5.71 -5.19
C HIS A 93 3.87 -6.55 -4.93
N ILE A 94 3.30 -7.16 -5.98
CA ILE A 94 2.16 -8.06 -5.85
C ILE A 94 2.55 -9.28 -5.01
N LEU A 95 3.69 -9.88 -5.31
CA LEU A 95 4.21 -11.02 -4.54
C LEU A 95 4.48 -10.65 -3.08
N LYS A 96 5.06 -9.47 -2.84
CA LYS A 96 5.30 -8.94 -1.49
C LYS A 96 4.00 -8.73 -0.70
N TRP A 97 2.93 -8.25 -1.35
CA TRP A 97 1.72 -7.81 -0.66
C TRP A 97 0.61 -8.85 -0.55
N LYS A 98 0.61 -9.86 -1.43
CA LYS A 98 -0.48 -10.86 -1.56
C LYS A 98 -0.83 -11.58 -0.25
N ASN A 99 0.13 -11.77 0.64
CA ASN A 99 -0.05 -12.51 1.89
C ASN A 99 0.04 -11.63 3.16
N LYS A 100 0.06 -10.31 3.02
CA LYS A 100 0.20 -9.39 4.16
C LYS A 100 -1.15 -8.90 4.67
N HIS A 101 -1.21 -8.70 5.97
CA HIS A 101 -2.27 -7.92 6.60
C HIS A 101 -1.92 -6.43 6.51
N TRP A 102 -2.92 -5.56 6.40
CA TRP A 102 -2.72 -4.12 6.23
C TRP A 102 -3.34 -3.37 7.39
N LEU A 103 -2.58 -2.44 7.97
CA LEU A 103 -3.08 -1.43 8.90
C LEU A 103 -2.81 -0.05 8.32
N ILE A 104 -3.86 0.77 8.28
CA ILE A 104 -3.82 2.10 7.69
C ILE A 104 -4.31 3.12 8.71
N GLY A 105 -3.43 4.01 9.15
CA GLY A 105 -3.75 5.16 10.01
C GLY A 105 -4.08 6.41 9.20
N PHE A 106 -5.19 7.05 9.51
CA PHE A 106 -5.66 8.28 8.87
C PHE A 106 -5.64 9.43 9.89
N PHE A 107 -4.85 10.46 9.62
CA PHE A 107 -4.62 11.63 10.47
C PHE A 107 -5.14 12.89 9.78
N ILE A 108 -6.46 12.99 9.63
CA ILE A 108 -7.10 14.01 8.78
C ILE A 108 -7.79 15.07 9.64
N LYS A 109 -7.41 16.34 9.46
CA LYS A 109 -8.09 17.50 10.10
C LYS A 109 -8.25 17.32 11.62
N GLY A 110 -7.20 16.83 12.27
CA GLY A 110 -7.21 16.60 13.70
C GLY A 110 -8.12 15.44 14.17
N ARG A 111 -8.43 14.51 13.26
CA ARG A 111 -9.07 13.25 13.56
C ARG A 111 -8.12 12.12 13.20
N GLU A 112 -8.03 11.15 14.09
CA GLU A 112 -7.26 9.95 13.90
C GLU A 112 -8.20 8.76 13.83
N TYR A 113 -8.03 7.94 12.80
CA TYR A 113 -8.75 6.67 12.73
C TYR A 113 -7.98 5.60 11.95
N TYR A 114 -8.29 4.35 12.26
CA TYR A 114 -7.58 3.19 11.73
C TYR A 114 -8.49 2.30 10.88
N LYS A 115 -7.91 1.73 9.82
CA LYS A 115 -8.56 0.70 8.99
C LYS A 115 -7.68 -0.52 8.87
N TYR A 116 -8.33 -1.68 8.85
CA TYR A 116 -7.70 -2.97 8.68
C TYR A 116 -8.13 -3.63 7.37
N GLY A 117 -7.17 -4.23 6.67
CA GLY A 117 -7.38 -5.05 5.48
C GLY A 117 -6.75 -6.42 5.65
N SER A 118 -7.55 -7.49 5.58
CA SER A 118 -6.99 -8.86 5.46
C SER A 118 -6.43 -9.10 4.06
N PRO A 119 -5.56 -10.11 3.86
CA PRO A 119 -5.06 -10.48 2.54
C PRO A 119 -6.18 -10.65 1.49
N SER A 120 -7.27 -11.29 1.87
CA SER A 120 -8.45 -11.50 1.01
C SER A 120 -9.22 -10.22 0.68
N MET A 121 -9.27 -9.24 1.60
CA MET A 121 -9.89 -7.94 1.34
C MET A 121 -9.04 -7.12 0.37
N MET A 122 -7.72 -7.21 0.50
CA MET A 122 -6.77 -6.48 -0.31
C MET A 122 -6.56 -7.11 -1.69
N GLU A 123 -6.84 -8.40 -1.86
CA GLU A 123 -6.65 -9.14 -3.12
C GLU A 123 -7.28 -8.44 -4.34
N LYS A 124 -8.55 -8.01 -4.23
CA LYS A 124 -9.24 -7.32 -5.33
C LYS A 124 -8.57 -6.00 -5.70
N TRP A 125 -8.10 -5.26 -4.70
CA TRP A 125 -7.43 -3.99 -4.91
C TRP A 125 -6.01 -4.16 -5.47
N ILE A 126 -5.25 -5.15 -4.99
CA ILE A 126 -3.92 -5.48 -5.53
C ILE A 126 -4.07 -5.91 -7.01
N LYS A 127 -5.06 -6.74 -7.32
CA LYS A 127 -5.34 -7.18 -8.69
C LYS A 127 -5.74 -6.02 -9.61
N SER A 128 -6.53 -5.06 -9.14
CA SER A 128 -6.89 -3.90 -9.97
C SER A 128 -5.69 -3.00 -10.26
N LYS A 129 -4.69 -2.95 -9.36
CA LYS A 129 -3.40 -2.29 -9.62
C LYS A 129 -2.55 -3.05 -10.64
N GLU A 130 -2.56 -4.39 -10.58
CA GLU A 130 -1.92 -5.24 -11.59
C GLU A 130 -2.51 -5.00 -12.99
N GLU A 131 -3.84 -5.03 -13.10
CA GLU A 131 -4.55 -4.80 -14.37
C GLU A 131 -4.32 -3.38 -14.92
N GLY A 132 -4.33 -2.36 -14.05
CA GLY A 132 -4.00 -0.99 -14.41
C GLY A 132 -2.55 -0.83 -14.89
N ALA A 133 -1.60 -1.47 -14.22
CA ALA A 133 -0.20 -1.50 -14.64
C ALA A 133 -0.04 -2.21 -16.00
N ILE A 134 -0.68 -3.36 -16.21
CA ILE A 134 -0.70 -4.07 -17.50
C ILE A 134 -1.29 -3.20 -18.60
N PHE A 135 -2.37 -2.45 -18.33
CA PHE A 135 -2.99 -1.55 -19.31
C PHE A 135 -2.06 -0.39 -19.71
N THR A 136 -1.31 0.18 -18.75
CA THR A 136 -0.32 1.22 -19.06
C THR A 136 0.88 0.68 -19.85
N THR A 137 1.41 -0.49 -19.48
CA THR A 137 2.56 -1.12 -20.16
C THR A 137 2.21 -1.61 -21.57
N THR A 138 0.97 -2.08 -21.78
CA THR A 138 0.47 -2.52 -23.09
C THR A 138 0.30 -1.36 -24.06
N ARG A 139 -0.02 -0.15 -23.58
CA ARG A 139 -0.10 1.06 -24.43
C ARG A 139 1.27 1.57 -24.89
N PHE A 140 2.33 1.36 -24.10
CA PHE A 140 3.69 1.79 -24.46
C PHE A 140 4.41 0.86 -25.46
N LYS A 141 4.00 -0.43 -25.56
CA LYS A 141 4.60 -1.35 -26.55
C LYS A 141 4.08 -1.21 -27.99
N LYS A 142 3.07 -0.36 -28.27
CA LYS A 142 2.53 -0.16 -29.64
C LYS A 142 3.13 1.04 -30.39
N ARG A 143 4.28 1.58 -29.96
CA ARG A 143 4.94 2.70 -30.65
C ARG A 143 6.45 2.51 -30.80
N LEU A 144 6.84 1.38 -31.38
CA LEU A 144 8.08 1.27 -32.16
C LEU A 144 7.71 0.56 -33.47
N GLN A 145 7.35 1.33 -34.50
CA GLN A 145 7.43 0.85 -35.88
C GLN A 145 8.85 1.13 -36.36
N PRO A 146 9.63 0.12 -36.78
CA PRO A 146 10.91 0.36 -37.43
C PRO A 146 10.67 0.79 -38.88
N GLY A 147 11.41 1.82 -39.30
CA GLY A 147 11.63 2.12 -40.71
C GLY A 147 10.64 3.11 -41.32
N LYS A 148 11.05 4.38 -41.39
CA LYS A 148 10.90 5.19 -42.61
C LYS A 148 12.12 6.09 -42.76
N ASP A 149 12.93 5.75 -43.75
CA ASP A 149 14.00 6.58 -44.29
C ASP A 149 13.49 8.00 -44.60
N ALA A 150 14.07 9.00 -43.94
CA ALA A 150 13.91 10.39 -44.33
C ALA A 150 14.91 10.71 -45.44
N ARG A 151 14.60 10.33 -46.68
CA ARG A 151 15.21 10.93 -47.87
C ARG A 151 14.11 11.49 -48.77
N ASN A 152 14.18 12.82 -48.92
CA ASN A 152 13.72 13.59 -50.07
C ASN A 152 12.20 13.68 -50.31
N SER A 153 11.62 14.83 -50.00
CA SER A 153 10.63 15.45 -50.90
C SER A 153 10.57 16.96 -50.74
N LYS A 154 10.92 17.64 -51.84
CA LYS A 154 10.71 19.06 -52.14
C LYS A 154 9.26 19.48 -51.87
N ARG A 155 9.05 20.70 -51.38
CA ARG A 155 7.78 21.44 -51.52
C ARG A 155 8.00 22.65 -52.45
N PRO A 156 7.16 22.87 -53.47
CA PRO A 156 7.12 24.14 -54.17
C PRO A 156 6.06 25.08 -53.59
N GLY A 157 6.38 26.38 -53.61
CA GLY A 157 5.41 27.47 -53.79
C GLY A 157 4.92 28.19 -52.53
N LYS A 158 5.35 29.44 -52.35
CA LYS A 158 4.49 30.62 -52.59
C LYS A 158 5.35 31.87 -52.78
N ILE A 159 4.99 32.62 -53.82
CA ILE A 159 5.51 33.91 -54.26
C ILE A 159 4.74 35.02 -53.51
N SER A 160 5.46 36.06 -53.14
CA SER A 160 5.07 37.48 -53.06
C SER A 160 6.27 38.23 -53.68
N ASP A 161 6.15 39.12 -54.66
CA ASP A 161 5.06 40.00 -55.09
C ASP A 161 4.66 39.82 -56.58
#